data_AF-A0A7X9KEL7-F1
#
_entry.id   AF-A0A7X9KEL7-F1
#
_cell.length_a   1.000
_cell.length_b   1.000
_cell.length_c   1.000
_cell.angle_alpha   90.00
_cell.angle_beta   90.00
_cell.angle_gamma   90.00
#
_symmetry.space_group_name_H-M   'P 1'
#
loop_
_entity.id
_entity.type
_entity.pdbx_description
1 polymer ?
#
loop_
_entity_poly.entity_id
_entity_poly.type
_entity_poly.pdbx_seq_one_letter_code
_entity_poly.pdbx_strand_id
1 'polypeptide(L)'
;PADVKDKWSRSQALDVLETALGEAGRHGWVIVIDPWTPATVRERLEGSKRVVELSPPRSEDDIILFLYDHCLKIWDHLRRNP
;
A
#
# COMPACT_ATOMS: atom_id res chain seq x y z
N PRO A 1 4.66 7.95 -9.36
CA PRO A 1 4.10 8.88 -10.37
C PRO A 1 3.08 8.17 -11.28
N ALA A 2 2.16 8.90 -11.92
CA ALA A 2 0.99 8.32 -12.61
C ALA A 2 1.36 7.35 -13.74
N ASP A 3 2.46 7.61 -14.44
CA ASP A 3 3.00 6.77 -15.52
C ASP A 3 3.42 5.37 -15.04
N VAL A 4 3.96 5.26 -13.83
CA VAL A 4 4.34 3.98 -13.21
C VAL A 4 3.09 3.17 -12.85
N LYS A 5 2.04 3.82 -12.34
CA LYS A 5 0.77 3.18 -12.00
C LYS A 5 0.10 2.59 -13.25
N ASP A 6 0.12 3.32 -14.36
CA ASP A 6 -0.41 2.86 -15.64
C ASP A 6 0.41 1.73 -16.26
N LYS A 7 1.73 1.72 -16.06
CA LYS A 7 2.57 0.59 -16.47
C LYS A 7 2.25 -0.65 -15.64
N TRP A 8 2.15 -0.52 -14.33
CA TRP A 8 1.82 -1.64 -13.43
C TRP A 8 0.43 -2.22 -13.69
N SER A 9 -0.57 -1.39 -14.02
CA SER A 9 -1.91 -1.89 -14.39
C SER A 9 -1.92 -2.70 -15.69
N ARG A 10 -0.88 -2.56 -16.52
CA ARG A 10 -0.65 -3.32 -17.76
C ARG A 10 0.41 -4.41 -17.59
N SER A 11 0.80 -4.75 -16.35
CA SER A 11 1.87 -5.71 -16.04
C SER A 11 3.24 -5.34 -16.63
N GLN A 12 3.51 -4.05 -16.81
CA GLN A 12 4.79 -3.50 -17.27
C GLN A 12 5.57 -2.90 -16.10
N ALA A 13 6.90 -2.81 -16.24
CA ALA A 13 7.80 -2.27 -15.20
C ALA A 13 7.66 -2.97 -13.83
N LEU A 14 7.38 -4.28 -13.85
CA LEU A 14 7.26 -5.10 -12.64
C LEU A 14 8.60 -5.34 -11.95
N ASP A 15 9.72 -5.23 -12.67
CA ASP A 15 11.08 -5.26 -12.13
C ASP A 15 11.31 -4.16 -11.08
N VAL A 16 10.76 -2.96 -11.31
CA VAL A 16 10.81 -1.84 -10.37
C VAL A 16 9.98 -2.15 -9.12
N LEU A 17 8.80 -2.76 -9.30
CA LEU A 17 7.94 -3.18 -8.20
C LEU A 17 8.64 -4.25 -7.35
N GLU A 18 9.16 -5.31 -7.97
CA GLU A 18 9.89 -6.38 -7.28
C GLU A 18 11.10 -5.85 -6.51
N THR A 19 11.84 -4.89 -7.09
CA THR A 19 12.95 -4.23 -6.40
C THR A 19 12.47 -3.47 -5.16
N ALA A 20 11.40 -2.69 -5.28
CA ALA A 20 10.84 -1.95 -4.17
C ALA A 20 10.30 -2.88 -3.06
N LEU A 21 9.68 -4.01 -3.42
CA LEU A 21 9.21 -5.03 -2.48
C LEU A 21 10.39 -5.74 -1.80
N GLY A 22 11.46 -6.03 -2.53
CA GLY A 22 12.69 -6.60 -2.00
C GLY A 22 13.34 -5.69 -0.94
N GLU A 23 13.46 -4.40 -1.24
CA GLU A 23 13.98 -3.41 -0.28
C GLU A 23 13.07 -3.28 0.94
N ALA A 24 11.75 -3.23 0.72
CA ALA A 24 10.78 -3.19 1.82
C ALA A 24 10.92 -4.41 2.75
N GLY A 25 11.10 -5.61 2.20
CA GLY A 25 11.36 -6.82 2.97
C GLY A 25 12.67 -6.77 3.75
N ARG A 26 13.77 -6.31 3.12
CA ARG A 26 15.10 -6.19 3.75
C ARG A 26 15.13 -5.21 4.91
N HIS A 27 14.40 -4.09 4.78
CA HIS A 27 14.37 -3.03 5.77
C HIS A 27 13.18 -3.15 6.75
N GLY A 28 12.33 -4.16 6.58
CA GLY A 28 11.13 -4.34 7.40
C GLY A 28 10.11 -3.21 7.24
N TRP A 29 10.09 -2.53 6.09
CA TRP A 29 9.13 -1.46 5.82
C TRP A 29 7.71 -2.01 5.71
N VAL A 30 6.76 -1.16 6.11
CA VAL A 30 5.34 -1.41 5.88
C VAL A 30 4.98 -0.98 4.48
N ILE A 31 4.21 -1.81 3.80
CA ILE A 31 3.66 -1.54 2.47
C ILE A 31 2.23 -1.04 2.66
N VAL A 32 1.98 0.19 2.23
CA VAL A 32 0.65 0.80 2.33
C VAL A 32 0.02 0.82 0.94
N ILE A 33 -1.19 0.28 0.82
CA ILE A 33 -1.96 0.27 -0.43
C ILE A 33 -3.33 0.92 -0.24
N ASP A 34 -3.87 1.46 -1.33
CA ASP A 34 -5.21 2.05 -1.37
C ASP A 34 -6.16 1.24 -2.28
N PRO A 35 -7.48 1.50 -2.24
CA PRO A 35 -8.48 0.82 -3.07
C PRO A 35 -8.24 0.91 -4.58
N TRP A 36 -7.50 1.93 -5.04
CA TRP A 36 -7.15 2.14 -6.44
C TRP A 36 -5.79 1.55 -6.82
N THR A 37 -5.18 0.75 -5.94
CA THR A 37 -3.98 -0.02 -6.25
C THR A 37 -4.33 -1.11 -7.28
N PRO A 38 -3.62 -1.21 -8.42
CA PRO A 38 -3.94 -2.18 -9.47
C PRO A 38 -3.94 -3.63 -8.98
N ALA A 39 -4.82 -4.47 -9.53
CA ALA A 39 -4.93 -5.88 -9.16
C ALA A 39 -3.59 -6.63 -9.29
N THR A 40 -2.84 -6.39 -10.36
CA THR A 40 -1.51 -6.97 -10.59
C THR A 40 -0.53 -6.65 -9.45
N VAL A 41 -0.62 -5.46 -8.86
CA VAL A 41 0.21 -5.10 -7.70
C VAL A 41 -0.28 -5.84 -6.46
N ARG A 42 -1.60 -5.92 -6.24
CA ARG A 42 -2.21 -6.65 -5.12
C ARG A 42 -1.83 -8.13 -5.11
N GLU A 43 -1.87 -8.78 -6.27
CA GLU A 43 -1.46 -10.19 -6.44
C GLU A 43 -0.01 -10.42 -5.99
N ARG A 44 0.90 -9.47 -6.25
CA ARG A 44 2.32 -9.56 -5.83
C ARG A 44 2.55 -9.28 -4.35
N LEU A 45 1.56 -8.73 -3.67
CA LEU A 45 1.58 -8.49 -2.23
C LEU A 45 1.01 -9.67 -1.44
N GLU A 46 0.40 -10.66 -2.10
CA GLU A 46 -0.13 -11.85 -1.45
C GLU A 46 0.97 -12.57 -0.66
N GLY A 47 0.68 -12.87 0.61
CA GLY A 47 1.64 -13.51 1.52
C GLY A 47 2.57 -12.55 2.27
N SER A 48 2.61 -11.25 1.91
CA SER A 48 3.34 -10.26 2.70
C SER A 48 2.60 -9.94 4.00
N LYS A 49 3.29 -10.07 5.14
CA LYS A 49 2.72 -9.83 6.47
C LYS A 49 2.69 -8.36 6.87
N ARG A 50 3.38 -7.48 6.12
CA ARG A 50 3.56 -6.06 6.45
C ARG A 50 2.72 -5.14 5.53
N VAL A 51 1.57 -5.61 5.08
CA VAL A 51 0.67 -4.85 4.19
C VAL A 51 -0.45 -4.21 5.00
N VAL A 52 -0.65 -2.91 4.79
CA VAL A 52 -1.77 -2.14 5.32
C VAL A 52 -2.60 -1.62 4.15
N GLU A 53 -3.85 -2.07 4.05
CA GLU A 53 -4.80 -1.53 3.09
C GLU A 53 -5.56 -0.36 3.71
N LEU A 54 -5.55 0.81 3.06
CA LEU A 54 -6.27 2.00 3.46
C LEU A 54 -7.74 1.94 3.00
N SER A 55 -8.60 2.63 3.75
CA SER A 55 -10.02 2.76 3.39
C SER A 55 -10.22 3.91 2.38
N PRO A 56 -11.17 3.80 1.44
CA PRO A 56 -11.53 4.93 0.58
C PRO A 56 -12.20 6.04 1.42
N PRO A 57 -12.09 7.31 1.01
CA PRO A 57 -12.82 8.40 1.65
C PRO A 57 -14.32 8.24 1.42
N ARG A 58 -15.13 8.56 2.43
CA ARG A 58 -16.59 8.64 2.30
C ARG A 58 -17.02 10.10 2.20
N SER A 59 -18.15 10.34 1.55
CA SER A 59 -18.71 11.68 1.34
C SER A 59 -19.08 12.41 2.63
N GLU A 60 -19.28 11.69 3.73
CA GLU A 60 -19.65 12.23 5.03
C GLU A 60 -18.45 12.43 5.98
N ASP A 61 -17.26 11.95 5.59
CA ASP A 61 -16.08 11.99 6.45
C ASP A 61 -15.44 13.39 6.44
N ASP A 62 -15.11 13.91 7.62
CA ASP A 62 -14.22 15.06 7.75
C ASP A 62 -12.81 14.65 7.26
N ILE A 63 -12.21 15.45 6.37
CA ILE A 63 -10.94 15.13 5.73
C ILE A 63 -9.78 14.97 6.74
N ILE A 64 -9.79 15.72 7.84
CA ILE A 64 -8.75 15.63 8.87
C ILE A 64 -8.93 14.33 9.65
N LEU A 65 -10.17 13.98 10.02
CA LEU A 65 -10.45 12.71 10.70
C LEU A 65 -10.13 11.50 9.81
N PHE A 66 -10.47 11.57 8.52
CA PHE A 66 -10.14 10.53 7.54
C PHE A 66 -8.63 10.27 7.46
N LEU A 67 -7.82 11.32 7.36
CA LEU A 67 -6.36 11.19 7.34
C LEU A 67 -5.80 10.71 8.69
N TYR A 68 -6.40 11.15 9.79
CA TYR A 68 -6.03 10.70 11.12
C TYR A 68 -6.26 9.19 11.30
N ASP A 69 -7.39 8.67 10.82
CA ASP A 69 -7.70 7.24 10.86
C ASP A 69 -6.71 6.41 10.03
N HIS A 70 -6.23 6.92 8.90
CA HIS A 70 -5.17 6.28 8.11
C HIS A 70 -3.86 6.19 8.88
N CYS A 71 -3.46 7.28 9.54
CA CYS A 71 -2.26 7.31 10.40
C CYS A 71 -2.39 6.29 11.55
N LEU A 72 -3.56 6.23 12.21
CA LEU A 72 -3.82 5.26 13.27
C LEU A 72 -3.77 3.83 12.76
N LYS A 73 -4.33 3.55 11.58
CA LYS A 73 -4.31 2.20 10.99
C LYS A 73 -2.89 1.70 10.73
N ILE A 74 -2.02 2.58 10.23
CA ILE A 74 -0.60 2.27 10.00
C ILE A 74 0.11 2.06 11.34
N TRP A 75 -0.10 2.97 12.29
CA TRP A 75 0.49 2.89 13.64
C TRP A 75 0.12 1.60 14.38
N ASP A 76 -1.16 1.24 14.37
CA ASP A 76 -1.66 0.01 15.00
C ASP A 76 -1.06 -1.24 14.36
N HIS A 77 -0.89 -1.24 13.04
CA HIS A 77 -0.26 -2.35 12.33
C HIS A 77 1.20 -2.53 12.75
N LEU A 78 1.97 -1.44 12.82
CA LEU A 78 3.37 -1.45 13.25
C LEU A 78 3.52 -1.98 14.69
N ARG A 79 2.61 -1.61 15.58
CA ARG A 79 2.65 -2.07 16.98
C ARG A 79 2.33 -3.55 17.14
N ARG A 80 1.47 -4.09 16.27
CA ARG A 80 1.06 -5.51 16.32
C ARG A 80 2.05 -6.42 15.59
N ASN A 81 2.84 -5.87 14.67
CA ASN A 81 3.80 -6.60 13.84
C ASN A 81 5.18 -5.92 13.89
N PRO A 82 5.88 -5.97 15.05
CA PRO A 82 7.21 -5.36 15.21
C PRO A 82 8.24 -5.96 14.24
#